data_AF-A0A8T3P9G0-F1
#
_entry.id   AF-A0A8T3P9G0-F1
#
_cell.length_a   1.000
_cell.length_b   1.000
_cell.length_c   1.000
_cell.angle_alpha   90.00
_cell.angle_beta   90.00
_cell.angle_gamma   90.00
#
_symmetry.space_group_name_H-M   'P 1'
#
loop_
_entity.id
_entity.type
_entity.pdbx_description
1 polymer ?
#
loop_
_entity_poly.entity_id
_entity_poly.type
_entity_poly.pdbx_seq_one_letter_code
_entity_poly.pdbx_strand_id
1 'polypeptide(L)'
;ATAVMRWLSRRDRRWLERIGVVALDPHRGYANAVGVHLGHATLVVDHFHVIRVRHEAPCIRVGCKDPPPGCRSRPVKLGAA
;
A
#
# COMPACT_ATOMS: atom_id res chain seq x y z
N ALA A 1 6.56 15.04 0.79
CA ALA A 1 5.30 15.70 1.18
C ALA A 1 4.74 16.61 0.07
N THR A 2 5.57 17.37 -0.64
CA THR A 2 5.14 18.43 -1.58
C THR A 2 4.24 17.96 -2.74
N ALA A 3 4.44 16.74 -3.25
CA ALA A 3 3.64 16.23 -4.37
C ALA A 3 2.17 15.98 -3.99
N VAL A 4 1.91 15.33 -2.85
CA VAL A 4 0.55 15.03 -2.36
C VAL A 4 -0.19 16.33 -2.03
N MET A 5 0.47 17.25 -1.32
CA MET A 5 -0.11 18.56 -0.99
C MET A 5 -0.51 19.33 -2.26
N ARG A 6 0.38 19.42 -3.26
CA ARG A 6 0.08 20.07 -4.55
C ARG A 6 -1.02 19.35 -5.33
N TRP A 7 -1.13 18.03 -5.20
CA TRP A 7 -2.19 17.27 -5.85
C TRP A 7 -3.55 17.58 -5.22
N LEU A 8 -3.63 17.57 -3.88
CA LEU A 8 -4.83 17.91 -3.12
C LEU A 8 -5.28 19.36 -3.37
N SER A 9 -4.34 20.30 -3.46
CA SER A 9 -4.65 21.72 -3.72
C SER A 9 -5.30 21.98 -5.09
N ARG A 10 -5.28 21.01 -6.00
CA ARG A 10 -5.91 21.08 -7.33
C ARG A 10 -7.18 20.22 -7.43
N ARG A 11 -7.73 19.75 -6.31
CA ARG A 11 -9.00 19.03 -6.29
C ARG A 11 -10.14 19.98 -5.98
N ASP A 12 -11.34 19.63 -6.43
CA ASP A 12 -12.55 20.37 -6.10
C ASP A 12 -12.77 20.39 -4.57
N ARG A 13 -13.15 21.56 -4.04
CA ARG A 13 -13.27 21.73 -2.59
C ARG A 13 -14.44 20.94 -2.02
N ARG A 14 -15.58 20.91 -2.72
CA ARG A 14 -16.75 20.14 -2.27
C ARG A 14 -16.45 18.65 -2.25
N TRP A 15 -15.61 18.16 -3.16
CA TRP A 15 -15.15 16.78 -3.13
C TRP A 15 -14.26 16.49 -1.92
N LEU A 16 -13.29 17.36 -1.61
CA LEU A 16 -12.41 17.20 -0.43
C LEU A 16 -13.20 17.17 0.88
N GLU A 17 -14.21 18.04 1.02
CA GLU A 17 -15.08 18.13 2.21
C GLU A 17 -15.89 16.85 2.49
N ARG A 18 -16.03 15.95 1.50
CA ARG A 18 -16.74 14.67 1.66
C ARG A 18 -15.81 13.51 2.05
N ILE A 19 -14.50 13.73 2.15
CA ILE A 19 -13.55 12.67 2.47
C ILE A 19 -13.50 12.50 3.99
N GLY A 20 -14.18 11.46 4.50
CA GLY A 20 -14.21 11.18 5.93
C GLY A 20 -13.01 10.39 6.46
N VAL A 21 -12.34 9.59 5.61
CA VAL A 21 -11.24 8.70 6.00
C VAL A 21 -10.16 8.70 4.93
N VAL A 22 -8.90 8.70 5.35
CA VAL A 22 -7.73 8.54 4.47
C VAL A 22 -6.86 7.42 5.02
N ALA A 23 -6.62 6.39 4.21
CA ALA A 23 -5.62 5.37 4.47
C ALA A 23 -4.28 5.81 3.87
N LEU A 24 -3.19 5.72 4.64
CA LEU A 24 -1.85 6.18 4.24
C LEU A 24 -0.75 5.25 4.75
N ASP A 25 0.37 5.22 4.03
CA ASP A 25 1.62 4.64 4.49
C ASP A 25 2.06 5.27 5.82
N PRO A 26 2.77 4.54 6.71
CA PRO A 26 3.19 5.04 8.02
C PRO A 26 4.31 6.11 7.98
N HIS A 27 4.52 6.76 6.83
CA HIS A 27 5.48 7.85 6.69
C HIS A 27 4.85 9.20 7.07
N ARG A 28 5.39 9.84 8.13
CA ARG A 28 4.88 11.11 8.70
C ARG A 28 4.67 12.23 7.69
N GLY A 29 5.49 12.27 6.62
CA GLY A 29 5.35 13.28 5.57
C GLY A 29 4.03 13.22 4.79
N TYR A 30 3.35 12.07 4.77
CA TYR A 30 2.02 11.96 4.17
C TYR A 30 0.94 12.49 5.09
N ALA A 31 0.95 12.10 6.37
CA ALA A 31 0.00 12.61 7.36
C ALA A 31 0.02 14.15 7.43
N ASN A 32 1.22 14.75 7.45
CA ASN A 32 1.36 16.21 7.44
C ASN A 32 0.77 16.85 6.17
N ALA A 33 1.03 16.28 5.00
CA ALA A 33 0.54 16.83 3.72
C ALA A 33 -0.98 16.71 3.58
N VAL A 34 -1.55 15.60 4.03
CA VAL A 34 -3.00 15.36 4.04
C VAL A 34 -3.69 16.29 5.03
N GLY A 35 -3.14 16.46 6.24
CA GLY A 35 -3.72 17.29 7.29
C GLY A 35 -3.91 18.76 6.91
N VAL A 36 -3.12 19.29 5.96
CA VAL A 36 -3.28 20.66 5.44
C VAL A 36 -4.64 20.86 4.75
N HIS A 37 -5.13 19.86 4.01
CA HIS A 37 -6.37 19.98 3.22
C HIS A 37 -7.53 19.16 3.80
N LEU A 38 -7.23 18.10 4.55
CA LEU A 38 -8.19 17.11 5.05
C LEU A 38 -8.09 16.96 6.58
N GLY A 39 -7.87 18.05 7.31
CA GLY A 39 -7.77 18.04 8.77
C GLY A 39 -9.04 17.54 9.49
N HIS A 40 -10.17 17.45 8.79
CA HIS A 40 -11.42 16.87 9.29
C HIS A 40 -11.50 15.35 9.10
N ALA A 41 -10.67 14.76 8.24
CA ALA A 41 -10.71 13.35 7.92
C ALA A 41 -9.98 12.52 8.97
N THR A 42 -10.48 11.32 9.23
CA THR A 42 -9.78 10.33 10.06
C THR A 42 -8.62 9.74 9.27
N LEU A 43 -7.40 9.85 9.80
CA LEU A 43 -6.21 9.25 9.20
C LEU A 43 -5.98 7.86 9.79
N VAL A 44 -5.91 6.86 8.93
CA VAL A 44 -5.60 5.47 9.30
C VAL A 44 -4.34 5.01 8.59
N VAL A 45 -3.54 4.17 9.25
CA VAL A 45 -2.42 3.50 8.56
C VAL A 45 -3.01 2.44 7.65
N ASP A 46 -2.56 2.38 6.40
CA ASP A 46 -2.98 1.32 5.49
C ASP A 46 -2.52 -0.05 6.03
N HIS A 47 -3.49 -0.96 6.17
CA HIS A 47 -3.33 -2.30 6.72
C HIS A 47 -2.21 -3.11 6.04
N PHE A 48 -1.95 -2.89 4.75
CA PHE A 48 -0.87 -3.58 4.04
C PHE A 48 0.53 -3.25 4.59
N HIS A 49 0.72 -2.10 5.25
CA HIS A 49 1.99 -1.75 5.87
C HIS A 49 2.18 -2.29 7.29
N VAL A 50 1.10 -2.68 7.96
CA VAL A 50 1.14 -3.16 9.36
C VAL A 50 0.96 -4.67 9.46
N ILE A 51 0.34 -5.30 8.47
CA ILE A 51 0.24 -6.76 8.39
C ILE A 51 1.53 -7.31 7.79
N ARG A 52 2.08 -8.36 8.41
CA ARG A 52 3.12 -9.17 7.75
C ARG A 52 2.52 -9.91 6.57
N VAL A 53 2.53 -9.28 5.41
CA VAL A 53 2.24 -9.93 4.14
C VAL A 53 3.41 -10.84 3.82
N ARG A 54 3.15 -12.11 3.45
CA ARG A 54 4.19 -12.95 2.86
C ARG A 54 4.66 -12.26 1.58
N HIS A 55 5.89 -11.74 1.58
CA HIS A 55 6.59 -11.25 0.39
C HIS A 55 7.04 -12.41 -0.54
N GLU A 56 6.30 -13.52 -0.55
CA GLU A 56 6.48 -14.50 -1.62
C GLU A 56 5.85 -13.89 -2.86
N ALA A 57 6.69 -13.29 -3.71
CA ALA A 57 6.29 -12.98 -5.06
C ALA A 57 5.66 -14.25 -5.63
N PRO A 58 4.41 -14.21 -6.11
CA PRO A 58 3.92 -15.29 -6.95
C PRO A 58 4.95 -15.44 -8.06
N CYS A 59 5.41 -16.67 -8.32
CA CYS A 59 6.25 -16.94 -9.47
C CYS A 59 5.39 -16.66 -10.73
N ILE A 60 5.23 -15.38 -11.10
CA ILE A 60 4.64 -14.94 -12.36
C ILE A 60 5.64 -15.38 -13.42
N ARG A 61 5.29 -16.43 -14.18
CA ARG A 61 6.09 -16.94 -15.32
C ARG A 61 6.04 -15.94 -16.48
N VAL A 62 6.51 -14.71 -16.26
CA VAL A 62 6.79 -13.77 -17.35
C VAL A 62 8.30 -13.58 -17.38
N GLY A 63 8.96 -14.36 -18.23
CA GLY A 63 10.31 -14.04 -18.74
C GLY A 63 11.52 -14.36 -17.87
N CYS A 64 11.40 -15.02 -16.71
CA CYS A 64 12.58 -15.47 -15.98
C CYS A 64 13.06 -16.82 -16.55
N LYS A 65 14.18 -16.82 -17.29
CA LYS A 65 14.79 -18.02 -17.87
C LYS A 65 15.25 -19.01 -16.80
N ASP A 66 15.57 -18.51 -15.60
CA ASP A 66 15.93 -19.30 -14.42
C ASP A 66 15.29 -18.71 -13.16
N PRO A 67 14.52 -19.47 -12.36
CA PRO A 67 13.96 -18.98 -11.11
C PRO A 67 15.08 -18.79 -10.06
N PRO A 68 15.05 -17.71 -9.24
CA PRO A 68 16.01 -17.55 -8.16
C PRO A 68 15.88 -18.69 -7.13
N PRO A 69 16.97 -19.05 -6.40
CA PRO A 69 16.90 -20.00 -5.30
C PRO A 69 15.85 -19.54 -4.28
N GLY A 70 14.70 -20.22 -4.24
CA GLY A 70 13.59 -19.86 -3.35
C GLY A 70 12.19 -19.83 -3.96
N CYS A 71 12.00 -19.96 -5.29
CA CYS A 71 10.66 -20.16 -5.88
C CYS A 71 10.10 -21.55 -5.48
N ARG A 72 9.47 -21.67 -4.31
CA ARG A 72 8.85 -22.90 -3.80
C ARG A 72 7.42 -23.10 -4.34
N SER A 73 7.24 -23.03 -5.66
CA SER A 73 5.96 -23.41 -6.28
C SER A 73 5.80 -24.92 -6.51
N ARG A 74 6.71 -25.76 -6.00
CA ARG A 74 6.44 -27.19 -5.90
C ARG A 74 5.64 -27.42 -4.62
N PRO A 75 4.39 -27.93 -4.69
CA PRO A 75 3.76 -28.45 -3.49
C PRO A 75 4.67 -29.56 -2.98
N VAL A 76 5.18 -29.43 -1.75
CA VAL A 76 5.59 -30.61 -1.00
C VAL A 76 4.34 -31.48 -0.96
N LYS A 77 4.33 -32.59 -1.71
CA LYS A 77 3.42 -33.68 -1.41
C LYS A 77 3.68 -33.98 0.06
N LEU A 78 2.72 -33.70 0.94
CA LEU A 78 2.65 -34.41 2.20
C LEU A 78 2.58 -35.88 1.80
N GLY A 79 3.72 -36.56 1.89
CA GLY A 79 3.75 -38.01 1.82
C GLY A 79 2.94 -38.49 3.00
N ALA A 80 1.80 -39.12 2.72
CA ALA A 80 1.17 -40.00 3.68
C ALA A 80 2.15 -41.15 3.95
N ALA A 81 2.58 -41.27 5.20
CA ALA A 81 3.02 -42.50 5.86
C ALA A 81 3.00 -42.25 7.37
#